data_AF-A0A3C0AJ33-F1
#
_entry.id   AF-A0A3C0AJ33-F1
#
_cell.length_a   1.000
_cell.length_b   1.000
_cell.length_c   1.000
_cell.angle_alpha   90.00
_cell.angle_beta   90.00
_cell.angle_gamma   90.00
#
_symmetry.space_group_name_H-M   'P 1'
#
loop_
_entity.id
_entity.type
_entity.pdbx_description
1 polymer ?
#
loop_
_entity_poly.entity_id
_entity_poly.type
_entity_poly.pdbx_seq_one_letter_code
_entity_poly.pdbx_strand_id
1 'polypeptide(L)' 'MRLLQRYVLFELLRVFTLMITVLTVLLVFVGAFQQATSQGLGVLLVLKILPFIVPSMLPFTIPATLLLTVYV' A
#
# COMPACT_ATOMS: atom_id res chain seq x y z
N MET A 1 -30.89 -11.46 5.71
CA MET A 1 -29.90 -11.23 4.62
C MET A 1 -29.07 -9.94 4.80
N ARG A 2 -29.59 -8.82 5.33
CA ARG A 2 -28.82 -7.58 5.53
C ARG A 2 -27.67 -7.64 6.56
N LEU A 3 -27.77 -8.50 7.57
CA LEU A 3 -26.74 -8.65 8.61
C LEU A 3 -25.46 -9.32 8.08
N LEU A 4 -25.59 -10.43 7.35
CA LEU A 4 -24.46 -11.12 6.72
C LEU A 4 -23.74 -10.23 5.70
N GLN A 5 -24.48 -9.48 4.88
CA GLN A 5 -23.88 -8.55 3.90
C GLN A 5 -23.04 -7.46 4.59
N ARG A 6 -23.54 -6.87 5.69
CA ARG A 6 -22.79 -5.85 6.44
C ARG A 6 -21.55 -6.43 7.11
N TYR A 7 -21.65 -7.65 7.63
CA TYR A 7 -20.54 -8.35 8.24
C TYR A 7 -19.42 -8.64 7.23
N VAL A 8 -19.77 -9.23 6.07
CA VAL A 8 -18.81 -9.53 5.00
C VAL A 8 -18.19 -8.25 4.43
N LEU A 9 -18.95 -7.17 4.26
CA LEU A 9 -18.40 -5.87 3.84
C LEU A 9 -17.40 -5.30 4.85
N PHE A 10 -17.67 -5.44 6.15
CA PHE A 10 -16.74 -5.00 7.20
C PHE A 10 -15.47 -5.83 7.22
N GLU A 11 -15.59 -7.15 7.08
CA GLU A 11 -14.43 -8.05 7.03
C GLU A 11 -13.58 -7.76 5.77
N LEU A 12 -14.22 -7.59 4.61
CA LEU A 12 -13.56 -7.19 3.36
C LEU A 12 -12.84 -5.85 3.51
N LEU A 13 -13.49 -4.83 4.07
CA LEU A 13 -12.86 -3.53 4.31
C LEU A 13 -11.66 -3.66 5.24
N ARG A 14 -11.76 -4.44 6.30
CA ARG A 14 -10.67 -4.68 7.25
C ARG A 14 -9.47 -5.34 6.57
N VAL A 15 -9.69 -6.41 5.81
CA VAL A 15 -8.63 -7.10 5.07
C VAL A 15 -8.05 -6.21 3.98
N PHE A 16 -8.89 -5.47 3.25
CA PHE A 16 -8.46 -4.50 2.24
C PHE A 16 -7.58 -3.41 2.83
N THR A 17 -7.97 -2.80 3.95
CA THR A 17 -7.17 -1.77 4.62
C THR A 17 -5.85 -2.34 5.16
N LEU A 18 -5.84 -3.58 5.63
CA LEU A 18 -4.60 -4.22 6.07
C LEU A 18 -3.67 -4.48 4.88
N MET A 19 -4.18 -5.02 3.78
CA MET A 19 -3.42 -5.29 2.56
C MET A 19 -2.87 -4.01 1.92
N ILE A 20 -3.67 -2.94 1.82
CA ILE A 20 -3.20 -1.68 1.24
C ILE A 20 -2.10 -1.06 2.08
N THR A 21 -2.19 -1.15 3.41
CA THR A 21 -1.16 -0.63 4.30
C THR A 21 0.14 -1.40 4.15
N VAL A 22 0.08 -2.74 4.18
CA VAL A 22 1.26 -3.61 4.05
C VAL A 22 1.92 -3.44 2.68
N LEU A 23 1.15 -3.50 1.59
CA LEU A 23 1.70 -3.35 0.25
C LEU A 23 2.26 -1.95 0.00
N THR A 24 1.58 -0.90 0.47
CA THR A 24 2.09 0.46 0.36
C THR A 24 3.41 0.57 1.09
N VAL A 25 3.50 0.17 2.36
CA VAL A 25 4.75 0.21 3.13
C VAL A 25 5.86 -0.57 2.43
N LEU A 26 5.58 -1.79 1.97
CA LEU A 26 6.59 -2.62 1.31
C LEU A 26 7.12 -1.98 0.02
N LEU A 27 6.25 -1.51 -0.86
CA LEU A 27 6.65 -0.86 -2.12
C LEU A 27 7.39 0.46 -1.88
N VAL A 28 6.94 1.22 -0.89
CA VAL A 28 7.50 2.52 -0.50
C VAL A 28 8.90 2.34 0.10
N PHE A 29 9.10 1.36 0.98
CA PHE A 29 10.43 1.02 1.52
C PHE A 29 11.37 0.47 0.43
N VAL A 30 10.90 -0.45 -0.40
CA VAL A 30 11.72 -1.03 -1.49
C VAL A 30 12.11 0.06 -2.51
N GLY A 31 11.16 0.91 -2.91
CA GLY A 31 11.40 2.02 -3.82
C GLY A 31 12.36 3.06 -3.25
N ALA A 32 12.23 3.39 -1.96
CA ALA A 32 13.13 4.27 -1.24
C ALA A 32 14.57 3.73 -1.21
N PHE A 33 14.77 2.46 -0.85
CA PHE A 33 16.09 1.84 -0.82
C PHE A 33 16.77 1.82 -2.20
N GLN A 34 15.99 1.52 -3.26
CA GLN A 34 16.52 1.58 -4.63
C GLN A 34 16.90 3.00 -5.05
N GLN A 35 16.09 4.02 -4.74
CA GLN A 35 16.41 5.41 -5.06
C GLN A 35 17.62 5.92 -4.27
N ALA A 36 17.74 5.57 -2.98
CA ALA A 36 18.89 5.92 -2.15
C ALA A 36 20.21 5.39 -2.76
N THR A 37 20.20 4.11 -3.16
CA THR A 37 21.37 3.44 -3.73
C THR A 37 21.72 3.97 -5.12
N SER A 38 20.72 4.18 -5.98
CA SER A 38 20.93 4.59 -7.38
C SER A 38 21.36 6.05 -7.55
N GLN A 39 20.91 6.95 -6.67
CA GLN A 39 21.19 8.38 -6.78
C GLN A 39 22.31 8.85 -5.83
N GLY A 40 22.91 7.94 -5.05
CA GLY A 40 23.87 8.28 -4.00
C GLY A 40 23.28 9.22 -2.94
N LEU A 41 21.95 9.32 -2.88
CA LEU A 41 21.22 10.23 -2.03
C LEU A 41 21.23 9.69 -0.61
N GLY A 42 21.63 10.54 0.35
CA GLY A 42 21.54 10.21 1.76
C GLY A 42 20.10 9.83 2.14
N VAL A 43 19.95 8.80 2.98
CA VAL A 43 18.68 8.22 3.45
C VAL A 43 17.67 9.28 3.89
N LEU A 44 18.15 10.39 4.45
CA LEU A 44 17.37 11.57 4.84
C LEU A 44 16.60 12.25 3.70
N LEU A 45 17.19 12.38 2.51
CA LEU A 45 16.50 12.99 1.37
C LEU A 45 15.39 12.07 0.86
N VAL A 46 15.67 10.77 0.80
CA VAL A 46 14.70 9.74 0.41
C VAL A 46 13.51 9.70 1.38
N LEU A 47 13.75 9.80 2.69
CA LEU A 47 12.70 9.93 3.71
C LEU A 47 11.82 11.18 3.52
N LYS A 48 12.38 12.26 2.97
CA LYS A 48 11.63 13.49 2.67
C LYS A 48 10.73 13.36 1.43
N ILE A 49 11.16 12.57 0.44
CA ILE A 49 10.45 12.37 -0.83
C ILE A 49 9.43 11.24 -0.71
N LEU A 50 9.69 10.27 0.17
CA LEU A 50 8.84 9.13 0.51
C LEU A 50 7.33 9.45 0.61
N PRO A 51 6.88 10.44 1.40
CA PRO A 51 5.45 10.78 1.50
C PRO A 51 4.82 11.31 0.21
N PHE A 52 5.61 11.85 -0.73
CA PHE A 52 5.13 12.28 -2.04
C PHE A 52 4.98 11.11 -3.03
N ILE A 53 5.70 10.02 -2.81
CA ILE A 53 5.61 8.79 -3.61
C ILE A 53 4.40 7.96 -3.19
N VAL A 54 3.99 8.00 -1.92
CA VAL A 54 2.79 7.28 -1.44
C VAL A 54 1.55 7.56 -2.30
N PRO A 55 1.12 8.83 -2.53
CA PRO A 55 -0.09 9.09 -3.30
C PRO A 55 0.01 8.71 -4.78
N SER A 56 1.20 8.68 -5.38
CA SER A 56 1.38 8.20 -6.76
C SER A 56 1.33 6.68 -6.87
N MET A 57 1.59 5.95 -5.78
CA MET A 57 1.50 4.49 -5.73
C MET A 57 0.08 3.99 -5.43
N LEU A 58 -0.75 4.79 -4.75
CA LEU A 58 -2.14 4.45 -4.40
C LEU A 58 -2.97 3.92 -5.60
N PRO A 59 -2.97 4.55 -6.79
CA PRO A 59 -3.71 4.06 -7.96
C PRO A 59 -3.33 2.66 -8.43
N PHE A 60 -2.11 2.20 -8.13
CA PHE A 60 -1.63 0.85 -8.47
C PHE A 60 -1.90 -0.14 -7.34
N THR A 61 -1.71 0.27 -6.08
CA THR A 61 -1.97 -0.58 -4.92
C THR A 61 -3.46 -0.83 -4.67
N ILE A 62 -4.35 0.12 -4.98
CA ILE A 62 -5.81 -0.07 -4.80
C ILE A 62 -6.34 -1.26 -5.62
N PRO A 63 -6.14 -1.33 -6.96
CA PRO A 63 -6.62 -2.48 -7.73
C PRO A 63 -5.90 -3.78 -7.35
N ALA A 64 -4.59 -3.73 -7.06
CA ALA A 64 -3.83 -4.91 -6.63
C ALA A 64 -4.34 -5.48 -5.30
N THR A 65 -4.62 -4.62 -4.32
CA THR A 65 -5.13 -5.02 -2.99
C THR A 65 -6.58 -5.49 -3.06
N LEU A 66 -7.41 -4.92 -3.93
CA LEU A 66 -8.75 -5.42 -4.23
C LEU A 66 -8.70 -6.85 -4.77
N LEU A 67 -7.84 -7.13 -5.75
CA LEU A 67 -7.68 -8.47 -6.32
C LEU A 67 -7.22 -9.47 -5.26
N LEU A 68 -6.20 -9.12 -4.46
CA LEU A 68 -5.71 -9.97 -3.38
C LEU A 68 -6.76 -10.22 -2.30
N THR A 69 -7.55 -9.21 -1.95
CA THR A 69 -8.60 -9.33 -0.92
C THR A 69 -9.76 -10.24 -1.36
N VAL A 70 -10.03 -10.35 -2.66
CA VAL A 70 -11.04 -11.28 -3.19
C VAL A 70 -10.48 -12.71 -3.31
N TYR A 71 -9.16 -12.85 -3.46
CA TYR A 71 -8.50 -14.15 -3.66
C TYR A 71 -8.11 -14.86 -2.36
N VAL A 72 -7.92 -14.11 -1.26
CA VAL A 72 -7.54 -14.61 0.07
C VAL A 72 -8.78 -14.79 0.94
#